data_AF-A0A7G2S556-F1
#
_entry.id   AF-A0A7G2S556-F1
#
_cell.length_a   1.000
_cell.length_b   1.000
_cell.length_c   1.000
_cell.angle_alpha   90.00
_cell.angle_beta   90.00
_cell.angle_gamma   90.00
#
_symmetry.space_group_name_H-M   'P 1'
#
loop_
_entity.id
_entity.type
_entity.pdbx_description
1 polymer ?
#
loop_
_entity_poly.entity_id
_entity_poly.type
_entity_poly.pdbx_seq_one_letter_code
_entity_poly.pdbx_strand_id
1 'polypeptide(L)'
;MAVNRIHTPCIGVCSTVFGDTVCRGCCRFSHEVVHWNGYTNEEKQIVWKRLNLLLCQVVDNYFVVTDAARLAAEMDFQNLRYQTQLSPQGWVPELLKAAGKQQIPYDRFGLRALPPSRGLLPRELYDQISAECHALARAHYDRSYARPVTLAAELTELAAREKGLI
;
A
#
# COMPACT_ATOMS: atom_id res chain seq x y z
N MET A 1 -7.49 -30.64 10.19
CA MET A 1 -6.98 -29.89 9.03
C MET A 1 -7.04 -28.41 9.38
N ALA A 2 -5.90 -27.73 9.50
CA ALA A 2 -5.89 -26.29 9.74
C ALA A 2 -6.51 -25.62 8.51
N VAL A 3 -7.69 -25.01 8.66
CA VAL A 3 -8.25 -24.13 7.65
C VAL A 3 -7.16 -23.14 7.29
N ASN A 4 -6.73 -23.12 6.04
CA ASN A 4 -5.70 -22.23 5.51
C ASN A 4 -6.21 -20.79 5.64
N ARG A 5 -6.01 -20.20 6.82
CA ARG A 5 -6.62 -18.94 7.22
C ARG A 5 -5.72 -17.81 6.75
N ILE A 6 -6.15 -17.13 5.69
CA ILE A 6 -5.45 -15.95 5.20
C ILE A 6 -5.58 -14.84 6.25
N HIS A 7 -4.44 -14.38 6.75
CA HIS A 7 -4.39 -13.29 7.73
C HIS A 7 -4.89 -11.98 7.13
N THR A 8 -5.40 -11.10 7.99
CA THR A 8 -5.80 -9.75 7.58
C THR A 8 -4.55 -8.90 7.35
N PRO A 9 -4.48 -8.11 6.26
CA PRO A 9 -3.40 -7.14 6.04
C PRO A 9 -3.54 -5.87 6.90
N CYS A 10 -4.50 -5.81 7.84
CA CYS A 10 -4.67 -4.65 8.72
C CYS A 10 -3.49 -4.48 9.68
N ILE A 11 -3.01 -3.25 9.81
CA ILE A 11 -1.90 -2.87 10.71
C ILE A 11 -2.37 -2.21 12.02
N GLY A 12 -3.66 -2.30 12.34
CA GLY A 12 -4.24 -1.70 13.55
C GLY A 12 -4.56 -0.21 13.47
N VAL A 13 -4.38 0.42 12.30
CA VAL A 13 -4.79 1.81 12.03
C VAL A 13 -5.85 1.80 10.94
N CYS A 14 -7.01 2.42 11.21
CA CYS A 14 -8.13 2.44 10.28
C CYS A 14 -8.69 3.85 10.13
N SER A 15 -8.73 4.36 8.89
CA SER A 15 -9.34 5.66 8.58
C SER A 15 -10.72 5.54 7.92
N THR A 16 -11.13 4.32 7.52
CA THR A 16 -12.43 4.10 6.87
C THR A 16 -13.60 4.33 7.82
N VAL A 17 -13.35 4.27 9.14
CA VAL A 17 -14.33 4.66 10.18
C VAL A 17 -14.69 6.14 10.10
N PHE A 18 -13.84 6.97 9.48
CA PHE A 18 -14.06 8.40 9.25
C PHE A 18 -14.56 8.70 7.83
N GLY A 19 -14.94 7.68 7.05
CA GLY A 19 -15.50 7.85 5.71
C GLY A 19 -14.50 7.78 4.55
N ASP A 20 -13.22 7.48 4.80
CA ASP A 20 -12.26 7.25 3.71
C ASP A 20 -12.65 6.02 2.87
N THR A 21 -12.66 6.17 1.54
CA THR A 21 -12.89 5.05 0.60
C THR A 21 -11.71 4.08 0.52
N VAL A 22 -10.51 4.56 0.86
CA VAL A 22 -9.28 3.77 0.93
C VAL A 22 -8.59 4.06 2.27
N CYS A 23 -8.34 3.01 3.04
CA CYS A 23 -7.73 3.10 4.36
C CYS A 23 -6.30 3.65 4.27
N ARG A 24 -5.98 4.69 5.04
CA ARG A 24 -4.62 5.27 5.13
C ARG A 24 -3.59 4.36 5.79
N GLY A 25 -4.04 3.35 6.56
CA GLY A 25 -3.16 2.39 7.23
C GLY A 25 -2.78 1.24 6.32
N CYS A 26 -3.75 0.39 5.96
CA CYS A 26 -3.50 -0.84 5.18
C CYS A 26 -3.74 -0.70 3.67
N CYS A 27 -4.07 0.50 3.18
CA CYS A 27 -4.33 0.78 1.76
C CYS A 27 -5.44 -0.06 1.10
N ARG A 28 -6.25 -0.77 1.89
CA ARG A 28 -7.44 -1.48 1.41
C ARG A 28 -8.59 -0.55 1.11
N PHE A 29 -9.45 -1.00 0.20
CA PHE A 29 -10.71 -0.33 -0.07
C PHE A 29 -11.68 -0.55 1.09
N SER A 30 -12.53 0.43 1.37
CA SER A 30 -13.43 0.42 2.52
C SER A 30 -14.33 -0.82 2.55
N HIS A 31 -14.88 -1.22 1.41
CA HIS A 31 -15.70 -2.42 1.30
C HIS A 31 -14.92 -3.70 1.58
N GLU A 32 -13.63 -3.76 1.27
CA GLU A 32 -12.80 -4.91 1.60
C GLU A 32 -12.52 -4.96 3.10
N VAL A 33 -12.28 -3.80 3.73
CA VAL A 33 -12.13 -3.66 5.20
C VAL A 33 -13.35 -4.22 5.91
N VAL A 34 -14.55 -3.78 5.52
CA VAL A 34 -15.82 -4.15 6.15
C VAL A 34 -16.16 -5.63 5.92
N HIS A 35 -16.03 -6.12 4.69
CA HIS A 35 -16.52 -7.46 4.33
C HIS A 35 -15.49 -8.59 4.44
N TRP A 36 -14.28 -8.31 4.93
CA TRP A 36 -13.15 -9.27 4.98
C TRP A 36 -13.50 -10.65 5.52
N ASN A 37 -14.26 -10.71 6.61
CA ASN A 37 -14.61 -11.97 7.25
C ASN A 37 -15.54 -12.82 6.39
N GLY A 38 -16.32 -12.19 5.50
CA GLY A 38 -17.20 -12.85 4.54
C GLY A 38 -16.52 -13.26 3.23
N TYR A 39 -15.31 -12.76 2.94
CA TYR A 39 -14.60 -13.12 1.71
C TYR A 39 -14.12 -14.57 1.72
N THR A 40 -14.24 -15.21 0.56
CA THR A 40 -13.60 -16.48 0.22
C THR A 40 -12.07 -16.35 0.26
N ASN A 41 -11.37 -17.48 0.27
CA ASN A 41 -9.91 -17.44 0.27
C ASN A 41 -9.38 -16.83 -1.03
N GLU A 42 -10.04 -17.11 -2.15
CA GLU A 42 -9.72 -16.60 -3.49
C GLU A 42 -9.85 -15.07 -3.52
N GLU A 43 -10.96 -14.52 -3.01
CA GLU A 43 -11.16 -13.07 -2.90
C GLU A 43 -10.09 -12.43 -2.00
N LYS A 44 -9.78 -13.04 -0.85
CA LYS A 44 -8.72 -12.57 0.04
C LYS A 44 -7.36 -12.56 -0.67
N GLN A 45 -7.03 -13.59 -1.45
CA GLN A 45 -5.79 -13.64 -2.23
C GLN A 45 -5.73 -12.56 -3.31
N ILE A 46 -6.85 -12.23 -3.95
CA ILE A 46 -6.91 -11.14 -4.94
C ILE A 46 -6.57 -9.80 -4.27
N VAL A 47 -7.15 -9.52 -3.10
CA VAL A 47 -6.84 -8.31 -2.33
C VAL A 47 -5.35 -8.26 -1.96
N TRP A 48 -4.81 -9.35 -1.41
CA TRP A 48 -3.39 -9.46 -1.06
C TRP A 48 -2.46 -9.22 -2.25
N LYS A 49 -2.74 -9.89 -3.38
CA LYS A 49 -1.96 -9.74 -4.60
C LYS A 49 -1.92 -8.28 -5.07
N ARG A 50 -3.05 -7.58 -5.02
CA ARG A 50 -3.09 -6.15 -5.35
C ARG A 50 -2.25 -5.34 -4.38
N LEU A 51 -2.47 -5.47 -3.07
CA LEU A 51 -1.73 -4.70 -2.05
C LEU A 51 -0.23 -4.91 -2.20
N ASN A 52 0.20 -6.16 -2.40
CA ASN A 52 1.60 -6.50 -2.62
C ASN A 52 2.16 -5.80 -3.87
N LEU A 53 1.44 -5.87 -5.00
CA LEU A 53 1.89 -5.26 -6.25
C LEU A 53 2.05 -3.74 -6.13
N LEU A 54 1.06 -3.05 -5.54
CA LEU A 54 1.12 -1.60 -5.36
C LEU A 54 2.26 -1.21 -4.42
N LEU A 55 2.45 -1.95 -3.33
CA LEU A 55 3.52 -1.69 -2.38
C LEU A 55 4.90 -1.91 -3.01
N CYS A 56 5.10 -3.02 -3.72
CA CYS A 56 6.36 -3.27 -4.43
C CYS A 56 6.66 -2.15 -5.43
N GLN A 57 5.68 -1.75 -6.22
CA GLN A 57 5.84 -0.67 -7.20
C GLN A 57 6.33 0.64 -6.57
N VAL A 58 5.83 0.99 -5.38
CA VAL A 58 6.28 2.19 -4.67
C VAL A 58 7.67 1.99 -4.07
N VAL A 59 7.90 0.88 -3.37
CA VAL A 59 9.19 0.59 -2.71
C VAL A 59 10.34 0.49 -3.72
N ASP A 60 10.09 -0.05 -4.91
CA ASP A 60 11.09 -0.19 -5.98
C ASP A 60 11.60 1.17 -6.50
N ASN A 61 10.91 2.28 -6.21
CA ASN A 61 11.42 3.64 -6.49
C ASN A 61 12.53 4.08 -5.51
N TYR A 62 12.58 3.46 -4.32
CA TYR A 62 13.44 3.87 -3.21
C TYR A 62 14.54 2.85 -2.89
N PHE A 63 14.27 1.57 -3.10
CA PHE A 63 15.15 0.47 -2.72
C PHE A 63 15.15 -0.64 -3.76
N VAL A 64 16.30 -1.30 -3.88
CA VAL A 64 16.41 -2.61 -4.52
C VAL A 64 16.71 -3.64 -3.45
N VAL A 65 15.88 -4.68 -3.35
CA VAL A 65 16.16 -5.83 -2.48
C VAL A 65 17.22 -6.68 -3.18
N THR A 66 18.45 -6.65 -2.68
CA THR A 66 19.57 -7.43 -3.22
C THR A 66 19.66 -8.82 -2.60
N ASP A 67 19.21 -8.98 -1.35
CA ASP A 67 19.20 -10.27 -0.65
C ASP A 67 17.96 -10.38 0.25
N ALA A 68 16.96 -11.10 -0.23
CA ALA A 68 15.71 -11.30 0.48
C ALA A 68 15.84 -12.22 1.71
N ALA A 69 16.77 -13.19 1.67
CA ALA A 69 16.98 -14.11 2.78
C ALA A 69 17.63 -13.38 3.95
N ARG A 70 18.59 -12.50 3.65
CA ARG A 70 19.20 -11.61 4.65
C ARG A 70 18.20 -10.64 5.25
N LEU A 71 17.34 -10.04 4.44
CA LEU A 71 16.28 -9.16 4.95
C LEU A 71 15.39 -9.90 5.95
N ALA A 72 14.89 -11.09 5.59
CA ALA A 72 14.07 -11.90 6.48
C ALA A 72 14.80 -12.25 7.79
N ALA A 73 16.06 -12.71 7.69
CA ALA A 73 16.86 -13.08 8.86
C ALA A 73 17.08 -11.91 9.82
N GLU A 74 17.35 -10.70 9.30
CA GLU A 74 17.50 -9.49 10.12
C GLU A 74 16.17 -9.07 10.77
N MET A 75 15.05 -9.23 10.07
CA MET A 75 13.73 -8.95 10.64
C MET A 75 13.39 -9.91 11.78
N ASP A 76 13.66 -11.20 11.59
CA ASP A 76 13.46 -12.21 12.63
C ASP A 76 14.38 -11.96 13.83
N PHE A 77 15.66 -11.66 13.59
CA PHE A 77 16.64 -11.33 14.64
C PHE A 77 16.21 -10.13 15.49
N GLN A 78 15.61 -9.12 14.86
CA GLN A 78 15.09 -7.92 15.54
C GLN A 78 13.66 -8.10 16.07
N ASN A 79 13.07 -9.29 15.95
CA ASN A 79 11.69 -9.60 16.33
C ASN A 79 10.66 -8.65 15.68
N LEU A 80 10.95 -8.20 14.46
CA LEU A 80 10.03 -7.37 13.68
C LEU A 80 8.93 -8.25 13.10
N ARG A 81 7.68 -7.81 13.26
CA ARG A 81 6.54 -8.51 12.66
C ARG A 81 6.38 -8.06 11.21
N TYR A 82 6.34 -9.03 10.29
CA TYR A 82 6.05 -8.80 8.89
C TYR A 82 5.10 -9.85 8.35
N GLN A 83 4.49 -9.55 7.20
CA GLN A 83 3.50 -10.40 6.56
C GLN A 83 4.20 -11.22 5.48
N THR A 84 4.30 -12.53 5.69
CA THR A 84 5.00 -13.45 4.77
C THR A 84 4.30 -13.63 3.42
N GLN A 85 3.03 -13.19 3.32
CA GLN A 85 2.30 -13.10 2.05
C GLN A 85 2.82 -12.01 1.12
N LEU A 86 3.56 -11.03 1.65
CA LEU A 86 4.18 -9.98 0.84
C LEU A 86 5.50 -10.46 0.23
N SER A 87 5.82 -9.91 -0.93
CA SER A 87 7.16 -9.96 -1.50
C SER A 87 8.15 -9.24 -0.58
N PRO A 88 9.46 -9.50 -0.70
CA PRO A 88 10.48 -8.91 0.17
C PRO A 88 10.44 -7.38 0.25
N GLN A 89 10.10 -6.70 -0.85
CA GLN A 89 9.88 -5.25 -0.89
C GLN A 89 8.83 -4.80 0.13
N GLY A 90 7.76 -5.59 0.30
CA GLY A 90 6.67 -5.28 1.21
C GLY A 90 7.06 -5.31 2.69
N TRP A 91 8.25 -5.82 3.02
CA TRP A 91 8.75 -5.82 4.40
C TRP A 91 9.60 -4.59 4.73
N VAL A 92 10.08 -3.87 3.70
CA VAL A 92 10.89 -2.65 3.87
C VAL A 92 10.19 -1.58 4.72
N PRO A 93 8.89 -1.27 4.54
CA PRO A 93 8.21 -0.31 5.40
C PRO A 93 8.23 -0.67 6.89
N GLU A 94 8.13 -1.96 7.24
CA GLU A 94 8.18 -2.40 8.64
C GLU A 94 9.58 -2.18 9.24
N LEU A 95 10.64 -2.42 8.46
CA LEU A 95 12.00 -2.10 8.85
C LEU A 95 12.19 -0.58 9.07
N LEU A 96 11.72 0.24 8.12
CA LEU A 96 11.85 1.70 8.19
C LEU A 96 11.08 2.28 9.39
N LYS A 97 9.88 1.76 9.64
CA LYS A 97 9.04 2.12 10.78
C LYS A 97 9.72 1.77 12.11
N ALA A 98 10.34 0.60 12.20
CA ALA A 98 11.07 0.16 13.38
C ALA A 98 12.33 1.01 13.66
N ALA A 99 13.07 1.37 12.60
CA ALA A 99 14.25 2.24 12.72
C ALA A 99 13.88 3.68 13.14
N GLY A 100 12.72 4.18 12.70
CA GLY A 100 12.23 5.50 13.07
C GLY A 100 13.23 6.60 12.67
N LYS A 101 13.71 7.38 13.63
CA LYS A 101 14.66 8.48 13.35
C LYS A 101 16.14 8.03 13.35
N GLN A 102 16.42 6.78 13.68
CA GLN A 102 17.78 6.26 13.73
C GLN A 102 18.22 5.86 12.32
N GLN A 103 19.35 6.40 11.85
CA GLN A 103 19.93 5.95 10.58
C GLN A 103 20.40 4.51 10.69
N ILE A 104 20.13 3.73 9.64
CA ILE A 104 20.55 2.33 9.55
C ILE A 104 21.29 2.09 8.23
N PRO A 105 22.35 1.26 8.23
CA PRO A 105 23.04 0.86 7.01
C PRO A 105 22.19 -0.17 6.25
N TYR A 106 21.46 0.27 5.23
CA TYR A 106 20.52 -0.56 4.46
C TYR A 106 21.17 -1.79 3.81
N ASP A 107 22.45 -1.71 3.46
CA ASP A 107 23.23 -2.83 2.91
C ASP A 107 23.32 -4.01 3.89
N ARG A 108 23.29 -3.74 5.20
CA ARG A 108 23.29 -4.80 6.22
C ARG A 108 21.98 -5.60 6.25
N PHE A 109 20.93 -5.05 5.67
CA PHE A 109 19.62 -5.69 5.54
C PHE A 109 19.39 -6.29 4.16
N GLY A 110 20.42 -6.34 3.30
CA GLY A 110 20.26 -6.81 1.92
C GLY A 110 19.47 -5.82 1.05
N LEU A 111 19.54 -4.53 1.37
CA LEU A 111 18.88 -3.46 0.64
C LEU A 111 19.90 -2.50 0.03
N ARG A 112 19.65 -2.07 -1.21
CA ARG A 112 20.39 -1.00 -1.86
C ARG A 112 19.50 0.22 -2.03
N ALA A 113 19.84 1.30 -1.35
CA ALA A 113 19.15 2.59 -1.47
C ALA A 113 19.37 3.23 -2.85
N LEU A 114 18.29 3.70 -3.47
CA LEU A 114 18.28 4.41 -4.74
C LEU A 114 18.43 5.94 -4.55
N PRO A 115 18.69 6.72 -5.62
CA PRO A 115 18.86 8.17 -5.48
C PRO A 115 17.72 8.89 -4.72
N PRO A 116 16.42 8.56 -4.92
CA PRO A 116 15.32 9.20 -4.19
C PRO A 116 15.34 8.98 -2.67
N SER A 117 16.03 7.94 -2.17
CA SER A 117 16.11 7.69 -0.73
C SER A 117 17.31 8.32 -0.02
N ARG A 118 18.21 8.98 -0.76
CA ARG A 118 19.43 9.56 -0.20
C ARG A 118 19.12 10.78 0.66
N GLY A 119 19.74 10.83 1.84
CA GLY A 119 19.64 11.96 2.76
C GLY A 119 18.38 11.98 3.63
N LEU A 120 17.43 11.07 3.39
CA LEU A 120 16.22 10.93 4.17
C LEU A 120 16.43 9.95 5.33
N LEU A 121 15.83 10.26 6.48
CA LEU A 121 15.75 9.37 7.63
C LEU A 121 14.77 8.22 7.33
N PRO A 122 14.93 7.04 7.95
CA PRO A 122 14.01 5.92 7.73
C PRO A 122 12.54 6.28 7.98
N ARG A 123 12.26 7.10 9.00
CA ARG A 123 10.91 7.59 9.28
C ARG A 123 10.32 8.40 8.13
N GLU A 124 11.11 9.28 7.53
CA GLU A 124 10.67 10.12 6.41
C GLU A 124 10.38 9.26 5.18
N LEU A 125 11.23 8.27 4.91
CA LEU A 125 11.01 7.28 3.86
C LEU A 125 9.74 6.46 4.10
N TYR A 126 9.50 6.01 5.33
CA TYR A 126 8.27 5.31 5.69
C TYR A 126 7.04 6.19 5.44
N ASP A 127 7.05 7.44 5.90
CA ASP A 127 5.92 8.36 5.75
C ASP A 127 5.66 8.64 4.25
N GLN A 128 6.72 8.81 3.45
CA GLN A 128 6.60 9.05 2.01
C GLN A 128 6.11 7.82 1.24
N ILE A 129 6.67 6.64 1.50
CA ILE A 129 6.20 5.37 0.90
C ILE A 129 4.73 5.12 1.27
N SER A 130 4.35 5.36 2.52
CA SER A 130 2.97 5.22 2.99
C SER A 130 2.02 6.16 2.25
N ALA A 131 2.41 7.43 2.09
CA ALA A 131 1.64 8.43 1.36
C ALA A 131 1.46 8.05 -0.12
N GLU A 132 2.53 7.60 -0.78
CA GLU A 132 2.48 7.15 -2.18
C GLU A 132 1.67 5.88 -2.37
N CYS A 133 1.79 4.90 -1.48
CA CYS A 133 0.97 3.69 -1.50
C CYS A 133 -0.52 4.04 -1.36
N HIS A 134 -0.86 4.96 -0.46
CA HIS A 134 -2.23 5.42 -0.29
C HIS A 134 -2.74 6.15 -1.53
N ALA A 135 -1.95 7.06 -2.10
CA ALA A 135 -2.30 7.78 -3.32
C ALA A 135 -2.51 6.83 -4.51
N LEU A 136 -1.61 5.86 -4.69
CA LEU A 136 -1.71 4.84 -5.74
C LEU A 136 -2.95 3.95 -5.53
N ALA A 137 -3.19 3.48 -4.31
CA ALA A 137 -4.39 2.70 -3.98
C ALA A 137 -5.67 3.51 -4.24
N ARG A 138 -5.67 4.81 -3.94
CA ARG A 138 -6.79 5.71 -4.25
C ARG A 138 -7.03 5.83 -5.75
N ALA A 139 -5.99 6.04 -6.55
CA ALA A 139 -6.12 6.07 -8.01
C ALA A 139 -6.67 4.75 -8.58
N HIS A 140 -6.26 3.61 -8.03
CA HIS A 140 -6.82 2.30 -8.39
C HIS A 140 -8.29 2.16 -8.01
N TYR A 141 -8.67 2.62 -6.81
CA TYR A 141 -10.07 2.63 -6.37
C TYR A 141 -10.92 3.49 -7.29
N ASP A 142 -10.49 4.73 -7.55
CA ASP A 142 -11.24 5.68 -8.35
C ASP A 142 -11.43 5.15 -9.78
N ARG A 143 -10.37 4.59 -10.40
CA ARG A 143 -10.47 3.95 -11.72
C ARG A 143 -11.48 2.79 -11.78
N SER A 144 -11.60 2.02 -10.70
CA SER A 144 -12.36 0.75 -10.71
C SER A 144 -13.78 0.88 -10.14
N TYR A 145 -14.01 1.84 -9.25
CA TYR A 145 -15.23 1.95 -8.44
C TYR A 145 -15.79 3.36 -8.36
N ALA A 146 -15.02 4.42 -8.65
CA ALA A 146 -15.67 5.71 -8.85
C ALA A 146 -16.55 5.55 -10.08
N ARG A 147 -17.87 5.69 -9.88
CA ARG A 147 -18.75 5.82 -11.02
C ARG A 147 -18.21 7.01 -11.84
N PRO A 148 -18.18 6.94 -13.19
CA PRO A 148 -18.07 8.13 -14.02
C PRO A 148 -19.37 8.91 -13.84
N VAL A 149 -19.52 9.58 -12.70
CA VAL A 149 -20.65 10.44 -12.43
C VAL A 149 -20.23 11.82 -12.88
N THR A 150 -21.14 12.40 -13.64
CA THR A 150 -21.25 13.82 -13.99
C THR A 150 -20.32 14.43 -15.02
N LEU A 151 -19.02 14.12 -15.14
CA LEU A 151 -18.19 14.94 -16.06
C LEU A 151 -18.67 14.92 -17.52
N ALA A 152 -18.96 13.76 -18.11
CA ALA A 152 -19.38 13.73 -19.52
C ALA A 152 -20.75 14.39 -19.74
N ALA A 153 -21.74 14.11 -18.88
CA ALA A 153 -23.08 14.67 -19.02
C ALA A 153 -23.11 16.16 -18.67
N GLU A 154 -22.45 16.59 -17.58
CA GLU A 154 -22.34 18.01 -17.19
C GLU A 154 -21.46 18.81 -18.14
N LEU A 155 -20.36 18.25 -18.67
CA LEU A 155 -19.57 18.91 -19.72
C LEU A 155 -20.38 19.03 -21.02
N THR A 156 -21.20 18.02 -21.34
CA THR A 156 -22.08 18.07 -22.51
C THR A 156 -23.18 19.12 -22.31
N GLU A 157 -23.79 19.19 -21.12
CA GLU A 157 -24.77 20.23 -20.78
C GLU A 157 -24.14 21.64 -20.76
N LEU A 158 -22.95 21.80 -20.19
CA LEU A 158 -22.21 23.06 -20.17
C LEU A 158 -21.89 23.50 -21.61
N ALA A 159 -21.35 22.59 -22.42
CA ALA A 159 -21.04 22.86 -23.82
C ALA A 159 -22.30 23.13 -24.67
N ALA A 160 -23.43 22.50 -24.33
CA ALA A 160 -24.70 22.73 -25.00
C ALA A 160 -25.32 24.09 -24.61
N ARG A 161 -25.19 24.53 -23.35
CA ARG A 161 -25.56 25.90 -22.91
C ARG A 161 -24.68 26.97 -23.57
N GLU A 162 -23.36 26.77 -23.63
CA GLU A 162 -22.45 27.71 -24.31
C GLU A 162 -22.77 27.88 -25.80
N LYS A 163 -23.32 26.83 -26.44
CA LYS A 163 -23.75 26.84 -27.84
C LYS A 163 -25.22 27.17 -28.05
N GLY A 164 -25.98 27.44 -26.98
CA GLY A 164 -27.42 27.76 -27.04
C GLY A 164 -28.31 26.62 -27.57
N LEU A 165 -27.88 25.38 -27.39
CA LEU A 165 -28.60 24.18 -27.84
C LEU A 165 -29.64 23.69 -26.81
N ILE A 166 -29.53 24.16 -25.57
CA ILE A 166 -30.47 24.02 -24.43
C ILE A 166 -30.39 25.25 -23.54
#